data_AF-A0A2Z6M1L7-F1
#
_entry.id   AF-A0A2Z6M1L7-F1
#
_cell.length_a   1.000
_cell.length_b   1.000
_cell.length_c   1.000
_cell.angle_alpha   90.00
_cell.angle_beta   90.00
_cell.angle_gamma   90.00
#
_symmetry.space_group_name_H-M   'P 1'
#
loop_
_entity.id
_entity.type
_entity.pdbx_description
1 polymer ?
#
loop_
_entity_poly.entity_id
_entity_poly.type
_entity_poly.pdbx_seq_one_letter_code
_entity_poly.pdbx_strand_id
1 'polypeptide(L)'
;MECNKLNNAIAEAERGSSFSLTQNEDSSIESSSSNALDEEASLNELLLDGKTKKKIELLATMVGVDTTEPAIVLTEVVRVLKVLKAICYY
;
A
#
# COMPACT_ATOMS: atom_id res chain seq x y z
N MET A 1 57.16 1.73 -6.19
CA MET A 1 56.18 2.59 -5.50
C MET A 1 55.18 1.65 -4.86
N GLU A 2 55.33 1.50 -3.55
CA GLU A 2 54.65 0.54 -2.69
C GLU A 2 53.27 1.11 -2.32
N CYS A 3 52.18 0.39 -2.58
CA CYS A 3 50.85 0.77 -2.09
C CYS A 3 50.38 -0.30 -1.12
N ASN A 4 50.37 0.11 0.13
CA ASN A 4 50.21 -0.71 1.31
C ASN A 4 48.74 -1.02 1.57
N LYS A 5 48.49 -2.33 1.75
CA LYS A 5 47.38 -3.03 2.41
C LYS A 5 46.38 -2.15 3.18
N LEU A 6 45.11 -2.18 2.76
CA LEU A 6 43.96 -2.05 3.65
C LEU A 6 43.08 -3.29 3.50
N ASN A 7 43.32 -4.24 4.40
CA ASN A 7 42.37 -5.31 4.70
C ASN A 7 41.34 -4.74 5.69
N ASN A 8 40.05 -4.84 5.37
CA ASN A 8 39.19 -5.65 6.22
C ASN A 8 37.96 -6.14 5.46
N ALA A 9 37.71 -7.43 5.61
CA ALA A 9 36.72 -8.21 4.91
C ALA A 9 35.34 -8.11 5.57
N ILE A 10 34.28 -8.07 4.77
CA ILE A 10 33.01 -8.71 5.14
C ILE A 10 32.69 -9.68 4.01
N ALA A 11 32.76 -10.95 4.40
CA ALA A 11 32.61 -12.15 3.61
C ALA A 11 31.15 -12.35 3.14
N GLU A 12 31.01 -12.83 1.90
CA GLU A 12 30.10 -13.89 1.42
C GLU A 12 28.58 -13.74 1.72
N ALA A 13 27.63 -14.08 0.86
CA ALA A 13 27.63 -14.65 -0.47
C ALA A 13 26.25 -14.44 -1.09
N GLU A 14 26.25 -14.53 -2.40
CA GLU A 14 25.16 -14.47 -3.36
C GLU A 14 23.95 -15.37 -3.02
N ARG A 15 22.76 -14.90 -3.40
CA ARG A 15 21.92 -15.63 -4.37
C ARG A 15 20.77 -14.76 -4.83
N GLY A 16 20.69 -14.56 -6.14
CA GLY A 16 19.45 -14.18 -6.79
C GLY A 16 18.37 -15.17 -6.38
N SER A 17 17.24 -14.66 -5.90
CA SER A 17 16.02 -15.44 -5.77
C SER A 17 14.89 -14.65 -6.38
N SER A 18 14.59 -15.06 -7.61
CA SER A 18 13.28 -15.03 -8.26
C SER A 18 12.14 -14.71 -7.29
N PHE A 19 11.35 -13.69 -7.64
CA PHE A 19 10.10 -13.37 -6.97
C PHE A 19 9.11 -14.49 -7.26
N SER A 20 9.12 -15.53 -6.41
CA SER A 20 8.10 -16.57 -6.43
C SER A 20 6.82 -16.02 -5.82
N LEU A 21 5.81 -15.84 -6.66
CA LEU A 21 4.45 -15.55 -6.27
C LEU A 21 3.90 -16.75 -5.49
N THR A 22 4.03 -16.77 -4.16
CA THR A 22 3.28 -17.73 -3.33
C THR A 22 1.89 -17.16 -3.10
N GLN A 23 0.92 -17.70 -3.84
CA GLN A 23 -0.49 -17.64 -3.45
C GLN A 23 -0.63 -18.32 -2.09
N ASN A 24 -0.73 -17.51 -1.05
CA ASN A 24 -1.22 -17.97 0.24
C ASN A 24 -2.72 -17.64 0.26
N GLU A 25 -3.54 -18.62 -0.13
CA GLU A 25 -4.94 -18.65 0.25
C GLU A 25 -5.00 -18.99 1.75
N ASP A 26 -4.93 -17.96 2.60
CA ASP A 26 -5.37 -18.07 3.99
C ASP A 26 -6.71 -17.36 4.11
N SER A 27 -7.76 -18.10 3.76
CA SER A 27 -9.14 -17.73 4.00
C SER A 27 -9.43 -17.86 5.50
N SER A 28 -9.20 -16.79 6.23
CA SER A 28 -9.85 -16.61 7.53
C SER A 28 -10.53 -15.25 7.55
N ILE A 29 -11.74 -15.24 6.98
CA ILE A 29 -12.68 -14.13 7.15
C ILE A 29 -13.29 -14.33 8.54
N GLU A 30 -12.52 -13.98 9.57
CA GLU A 30 -13.05 -13.82 10.92
C GLU A 30 -14.03 -12.64 10.87
N SER A 31 -15.30 -12.97 10.64
CA SER A 31 -16.43 -12.07 10.84
C SER A 31 -16.58 -11.82 12.34
N SER A 32 -15.63 -11.10 12.92
CA SER A 32 -15.89 -10.37 14.16
C SER A 32 -16.86 -9.26 13.82
N SER A 33 -18.15 -9.60 13.91
CA SER A 33 -19.24 -8.67 14.17
C SER A 33 -19.03 -8.07 15.56
N SER A 34 -17.94 -7.34 15.74
CA SER A 34 -17.88 -6.34 16.80
C SER A 34 -18.93 -5.32 16.41
N ASN A 35 -19.98 -5.20 17.21
CA ASN A 35 -20.93 -4.10 17.18
C ASN A 35 -20.14 -2.81 16.93
N ALA A 36 -20.10 -2.38 15.67
CA ALA A 36 -19.53 -1.10 15.31
C ALA A 36 -20.52 -0.12 15.90
N LEU A 37 -20.20 0.36 17.10
CA LEU A 37 -20.73 1.61 17.60
C LEU A 37 -20.54 2.59 16.45
N ASP A 38 -21.67 2.97 15.87
CA ASP A 38 -21.87 3.94 14.81
C ASP A 38 -21.52 5.33 15.33
N GLU A 39 -20.31 5.46 15.89
CA GLU A 39 -19.69 6.74 16.09
C GLU A 39 -19.10 7.11 14.74
N GLU A 40 -19.71 8.09 14.08
CA GLU A 40 -19.26 8.59 12.79
C GLU A 40 -17.78 9.02 12.89
N ALA A 41 -16.89 8.10 12.50
CA ALA A 41 -15.46 8.34 12.51
C ALA A 41 -15.13 9.36 11.42
N SER A 42 -14.53 10.48 11.81
CA SER A 42 -14.11 11.49 10.87
C SER A 42 -13.02 10.92 9.96
N LEU A 43 -12.99 11.33 8.69
CA LEU A 43 -11.93 10.95 7.77
C LEU A 43 -10.54 11.34 8.31
N ASN A 44 -10.45 12.47 9.02
CA ASN A 44 -9.20 12.90 9.65
C ASN A 44 -8.79 12.00 10.81
N GLU A 45 -9.75 11.47 11.56
CA GLU A 45 -9.51 10.53 12.64
C GLU A 45 -9.06 9.17 12.11
N LEU A 46 -9.68 8.69 11.03
CA LEU A 46 -9.26 7.46 10.34
C LEU A 46 -7.83 7.56 9.79
N LEU A 47 -7.36 8.75 9.41
CA LEU A 47 -5.99 8.96 8.96
C LEU A 47 -4.94 8.99 10.07
N LEU A 48 -5.36 9.08 11.33
CA LEU A 48 -4.46 8.88 12.47
C LEU A 48 -4.02 7.41 12.56
N ASP A 49 -4.83 6.47 12.06
CA ASP A 49 -4.39 5.09 11.86
C ASP A 49 -3.37 5.03 10.72
N GLY A 50 -2.13 4.70 11.10
CA GLY A 50 -1.01 4.61 10.15
C GLY A 50 -1.24 3.59 9.04
N LYS A 51 -2.08 2.56 9.25
CA LYS A 51 -2.44 1.62 8.17
C LYS A 51 -3.35 2.29 7.14
N THR A 52 -4.37 2.99 7.60
CA THR A 52 -5.30 3.73 6.74
C THR A 52 -4.59 4.85 5.97
N LYS A 53 -3.70 5.59 6.63
CA LYS A 53 -2.86 6.60 5.96
C LYS A 53 -2.05 6.03 4.79
N LYS A 54 -1.37 4.89 5.00
CA LYS A 54 -0.58 4.22 3.94
C LYS A 54 -1.44 3.78 2.76
N LYS A 55 -2.68 3.34 3.01
CA LYS A 55 -3.62 2.99 1.93
C LYS A 55 -3.99 4.21 1.09
N ILE A 56 -4.23 5.36 1.73
CA ILE A 56 -4.51 6.62 1.02
C ILE A 56 -3.30 7.09 0.22
N GLU A 57 -2.09 7.00 0.76
CA GLU A 57 -0.85 7.33 0.03
C GLU A 57 -0.63 6.42 -1.20
N LEU A 58 -0.91 5.13 -1.05
CA LEU A 58 -0.86 4.18 -2.16
C LEU A 58 -1.89 4.55 -3.25
N LEU A 59 -3.13 4.84 -2.85
CA LEU A 59 -4.19 5.25 -3.79
C LEU A 59 -3.82 6.54 -4.53
N ALA A 60 -3.28 7.53 -3.81
CA ALA A 60 -2.82 8.79 -4.40
C ALA A 60 -1.75 8.56 -5.47
N THR A 61 -0.80 7.66 -5.19
CA THR A 61 0.23 7.23 -6.16
C THR A 61 -0.40 6.57 -7.39
N MET A 62 -1.41 5.72 -7.20
CA MET A 62 -2.09 5.01 -8.30
C MET A 62 -2.89 5.94 -9.21
N VAL A 63 -3.53 6.97 -8.64
CA VAL A 63 -4.33 7.93 -9.42
C VAL A 63 -3.56 9.17 -9.86
N GLY A 64 -2.30 9.32 -9.44
CA GLY A 64 -1.44 10.43 -9.83
C GLY A 64 -1.82 11.78 -9.22
N VAL A 65 -2.37 11.79 -8.00
CA VAL A 65 -2.72 13.02 -7.27
C VAL A 65 -1.92 13.10 -5.97
N ASP A 66 -1.80 14.30 -5.41
CA ASP A 66 -1.14 14.49 -4.11
C ASP A 66 -2.04 14.07 -2.93
N THR A 67 -1.43 13.91 -1.75
CA THR A 67 -2.09 13.47 -0.52
C THR A 67 -2.51 14.64 0.39
N THR A 68 -2.45 15.89 -0.10
CA THR A 68 -2.74 17.09 0.71
C THR A 68 -4.19 17.09 1.20
N GLU A 69 -5.11 16.70 0.32
CA GLU A 69 -6.51 16.50 0.67
C GLU A 69 -6.94 15.05 0.37
N PRO A 70 -7.04 14.20 1.41
CA PRO A 70 -7.46 12.81 1.29
C PRO A 70 -8.81 12.61 0.58
N ALA A 71 -9.73 13.59 0.71
CA ALA A 71 -11.02 13.57 0.01
C ALA A 71 -10.86 13.69 -1.51
N ILE A 72 -9.85 14.42 -1.99
CA ILE A 72 -9.51 14.51 -3.42
C ILE A 72 -9.04 13.14 -3.93
N VAL A 73 -8.16 12.47 -3.18
CA VAL A 73 -7.68 11.11 -3.52
C VAL A 73 -8.87 10.15 -3.70
N LEU A 74 -9.78 10.11 -2.73
CA LEU A 74 -10.95 9.23 -2.80
C LEU A 74 -11.89 9.58 -3.96
N THR A 75 -12.11 10.88 -4.20
CA THR A 75 -12.92 11.35 -5.32
C THR A 75 -12.35 10.87 -6.66
N GLU A 76 -11.03 10.96 -6.81
CA GLU A 76 -10.36 10.56 -8.04
C GLU A 76 -10.35 9.04 -8.24
N VAL A 77 -10.15 8.26 -7.18
CA VAL A 77 -10.30 6.80 -7.21
C VAL A 77 -11.70 6.42 -7.69
N VAL A 78 -12.75 7.03 -7.14
CA VAL A 78 -14.14 6.76 -7.56
C VAL A 78 -14.37 7.14 -9.02
N ARG A 79 -13.79 8.26 -9.48
CA ARG A 79 -13.87 8.68 -10.89
C ARG A 79 -13.25 7.64 -11.81
N VAL A 80 -12.03 7.17 -11.50
CA VAL A 80 -11.34 6.13 -12.29
C VAL A 80 -12.14 4.83 -12.31
N LEU A 81 -12.62 4.36 -11.16
CA LEU A 81 -13.42 3.13 -11.08
C LEU A 81 -14.72 3.23 -11.89
N LYS A 82 -15.39 4.38 -11.91
CA LYS A 82 -16.57 4.61 -12.75
C LYS A 82 -16.25 4.52 -14.24
N VAL A 83 -15.13 5.10 -14.66
CA VAL A 83 -14.66 5.03 -16.06
C VAL A 83 -14.33 3.58 -16.44
N LEU A 84 -13.57 2.87 -15.62
CA LEU A 84 -13.23 1.47 -15.85
C LEU A 84 -14.48 0.59 -15.92
N LYS A 85 -15.43 0.80 -15.00
CA LYS A 85 -16.73 0.12 -15.05
C LYS A 85 -17.43 0.38 -16.37
N ALA A 86 -17.55 1.63 -16.81
CA ALA A 86 -18.21 1.97 -18.07
C ALA A 86 -17.55 1.29 -19.28
N ILE A 87 -16.23 1.13 -19.28
CA ILE A 87 -15.48 0.46 -20.36
C ILE A 87 -15.73 -1.05 -20.33
N CYS A 88 -15.76 -1.69 -19.16
CA CYS A 88 -15.97 -3.14 -19.02
C CYS A 88 -17.38 -3.63 -19.38
N TYR A 89 -18.34 -2.74 -19.63
CA TYR A 89 -19.70 -3.09 -20.10
C TYR A 89 -19.86 -3.06 -21.62
N TYR A 90 -18.77 -2.82 -22.38
CA TYR A 90 -18.70 -2.93 -23.84
C TYR A 90 -17.89 -4.15 -24.26
#